data_AF-K1T6U0-F1
#
_entry.id   AF-K1T6U0-F1
#
_cell.length_a   1.000
_cell.length_b   1.000
_cell.length_c   1.000
_cell.angle_alpha   90.00
_cell.angle_beta   90.00
_cell.angle_gamma   90.00
#
_symmetry.space_group_name_H-M   'P 1'
#
loop_
_entity.id
_entity.type
_entity.pdbx_description
1 polymer ?
#
loop_
_entity_poly.entity_id
_entity_poly.type
_entity_poly.pdbx_seq_one_letter_code
_entity_poly.pdbx_strand_id
1 'polypeptide(L)'
;MTGYADIQSAVQAIKHGASDYISKPIQPDELLKKINEALQNKALPTPVGIEKNTVAPKASKNKAVPHSATVPPSNFLEGESEAARQLYNYVGLVAPTPMSVLINGASGTGKEYVAHRIHQLSKRADKPFIAIDCGSIPKELATSEFFGHVKGSFTGALNDKTGAFVEANGGTLF
;
A
#
# COMPACT_ATOMS: atom_id res chain seq x y z
N MET A 1 -15.11 -5.40 -33.59
CA MET A 1 -15.62 -6.63 -34.23
C MET A 1 -15.33 -7.81 -33.29
N THR A 2 -16.40 -8.47 -32.85
CA THR A 2 -16.51 -9.87 -32.32
C THR A 2 -15.35 -10.39 -31.45
N GLY A 3 -15.47 -10.67 -30.15
CA GLY A 3 -16.62 -11.23 -29.45
C GLY A 3 -16.72 -12.73 -29.71
N TYR A 4 -15.85 -13.53 -29.09
CA TYR A 4 -16.13 -14.90 -28.62
C TYR A 4 -15.06 -15.30 -27.61
N ALA A 5 -15.47 -15.90 -26.50
CA ALA A 5 -14.58 -16.52 -25.53
C ALA A 5 -13.78 -17.61 -26.24
N ASP A 6 -12.46 -17.50 -26.27
CA ASP A 6 -11.62 -18.56 -26.78
C ASP A 6 -11.56 -19.68 -25.73
N ILE A 7 -12.53 -20.58 -25.80
CA ILE A 7 -12.71 -21.72 -24.88
C ILE A 7 -11.42 -22.55 -24.82
N GLN A 8 -10.62 -22.59 -25.90
CA GLN A 8 -9.34 -23.28 -25.92
C GLN A 8 -8.35 -22.65 -24.93
N SER A 9 -8.26 -21.32 -24.89
CA SER A 9 -7.40 -20.59 -23.94
C SER A 9 -7.83 -20.81 -22.49
N ALA A 10 -9.14 -20.84 -22.24
CA ALA A 10 -9.70 -21.11 -20.92
C ALA A 10 -9.35 -22.52 -20.46
N VAL A 11 -9.53 -23.53 -21.32
CA VAL A 11 -9.18 -24.92 -21.03
C VAL A 11 -7.69 -25.08 -20.79
N GLN A 12 -6.85 -24.38 -21.57
CA GLN A 12 -5.40 -24.41 -21.39
C GLN A 12 -4.98 -23.79 -20.05
N ALA A 13 -5.60 -22.67 -19.65
CA ALA A 13 -5.35 -22.03 -18.34
C ALA A 13 -5.71 -22.96 -17.17
N ILE A 14 -6.86 -23.66 -17.25
CA ILE A 14 -7.26 -24.65 -16.23
C ILE A 14 -6.26 -25.82 -16.17
N LYS A 15 -5.79 -26.31 -17.32
CA LYS A 15 -4.73 -27.35 -17.37
C LYS A 15 -3.41 -26.89 -16.73
N HIS A 16 -3.10 -25.60 -16.77
CA HIS A 16 -1.91 -25.01 -16.15
C HIS A 16 -2.12 -24.64 -14.67
N GLY A 17 -3.26 -24.98 -14.06
CA GLY A 17 -3.50 -24.79 -12.63
C GLY A 17 -4.29 -23.53 -12.27
N ALA A 18 -4.92 -22.86 -13.25
CA ALA A 18 -5.92 -21.85 -12.93
C ALA A 18 -7.10 -22.52 -12.21
N SER A 19 -7.61 -21.87 -11.15
CA SER A 19 -8.69 -22.41 -10.34
C SER A 19 -10.05 -22.32 -11.03
N ASP A 20 -10.29 -21.27 -11.82
CA ASP A 20 -11.54 -21.07 -12.55
C ASP A 20 -11.38 -20.06 -13.70
N TYR A 21 -12.39 -19.96 -14.56
CA TYR A 21 -12.45 -19.04 -15.70
C TYR A 21 -13.79 -18.29 -15.74
N ILE A 22 -13.75 -16.99 -16.05
CA ILE A 22 -14.95 -16.14 -16.16
C ILE A 22 -15.01 -15.54 -17.56
N SER A 23 -16.08 -15.81 -18.29
CA SER A 23 -16.31 -15.22 -19.61
C SER A 23 -16.77 -13.76 -19.51
N LYS A 24 -16.37 -12.95 -20.48
CA LYS A 24 -16.95 -11.61 -20.66
C LYS A 24 -18.31 -11.71 -21.36
N PRO A 25 -19.26 -10.82 -21.07
CA PRO A 25 -19.19 -9.71 -20.11
C PRO A 25 -19.23 -10.21 -18.65
N ILE A 26 -18.42 -9.60 -17.79
CA ILE A 26 -18.29 -10.02 -16.39
C ILE A 26 -19.55 -9.62 -15.63
N GLN A 27 -20.26 -10.61 -15.07
CA GLN A 27 -21.35 -10.37 -14.13
C GLN A 27 -20.78 -10.24 -12.71
N PRO A 28 -21.03 -9.13 -11.98
CA PRO A 28 -20.45 -8.91 -10.65
C PRO A 28 -20.78 -10.03 -9.64
N ASP A 29 -22.00 -10.55 -9.67
CA ASP A 29 -22.45 -11.60 -8.75
C ASP A 29 -21.73 -12.93 -9.00
N GLU A 30 -21.51 -13.27 -10.27
CA GLU A 30 -20.78 -14.46 -10.67
C GLU A 30 -19.30 -14.36 -10.25
N LEU A 31 -18.68 -13.20 -10.46
CA LEU A 31 -17.31 -12.94 -10.03
C LEU A 31 -17.14 -13.10 -8.51
N LEU A 32 -18.04 -12.51 -7.72
CA LEU A 32 -18.00 -12.62 -6.27
C LEU A 32 -18.18 -14.07 -5.79
N LYS A 33 -19.06 -14.83 -6.44
CA LYS A 33 -19.25 -16.25 -6.12
C LYS A 33 -17.97 -17.05 -6.38
N LYS A 34 -17.34 -16.87 -7.54
CA LYS A 34 -16.09 -17.55 -7.92
C LYS A 34 -14.92 -17.20 -7.00
N ILE A 35 -14.81 -15.95 -6.57
CA ILE A 35 -13.78 -15.51 -5.60
C ILE A 35 -13.97 -16.23 -4.26
N ASN A 36 -15.22 -16.32 -3.76
CA ASN A 36 -15.50 -17.02 -2.50
C ASN A 36 -15.23 -18.52 -2.58
N GLU A 37 -15.58 -19.18 -3.69
CA GLU A 37 -15.27 -20.59 -3.93
C GLU A 37 -13.75 -20.84 -3.95
N ALA A 38 -12.97 -19.96 -4.60
CA ALA A 38 -11.51 -20.07 -4.65
C ALA A 38 -10.84 -19.90 -3.27
N LEU A 39 -11.38 -19.00 -2.43
CA LEU A 39 -10.90 -18.80 -1.06
C LEU A 39 -11.23 -19.99 -0.15
N GLN A 40 -12.39 -20.64 -0.33
CA GLN A 40 -12.82 -21.80 0.46
C GLN A 40 -12.09 -23.09 0.06
N ASN A 41 -11.82 -23.30 -1.23
CA ASN A 41 -11.12 -24.49 -1.73
C ASN A 41 -9.63 -24.54 -1.33
N LYS A 42 -9.05 -23.40 -0.91
CA LYS A 42 -7.70 -23.37 -0.34
C LYS A 42 -7.65 -23.86 1.11
N ALA A 43 -8.80 -24.10 1.75
CA ALA A 43 -8.88 -24.37 3.17
C ALA A 43 -8.75 -25.84 3.58
N LEU A 44 -8.94 -26.87 2.72
CA LEU A 44 -8.61 -28.31 2.93
C LEU A 44 -8.82 -29.09 1.61
N PRO A 45 -8.10 -30.21 1.29
CA PRO A 45 -7.25 -31.04 2.14
C PRO A 45 -5.80 -31.24 1.62
N THR A 46 -4.85 -31.15 2.55
CA THR A 46 -3.58 -31.90 2.48
C THR A 46 -3.84 -33.33 2.93
N PRO A 47 -3.31 -34.35 2.22
CA PRO A 47 -2.99 -35.58 2.94
C PRO A 47 -1.58 -36.10 2.62
N VAL A 48 -0.97 -36.59 3.71
CA VAL A 48 0.13 -37.57 3.82
C VAL A 48 1.56 -37.04 3.71
N GLY A 49 2.23 -36.94 4.87
CA GLY A 49 3.69 -36.89 4.96
C GLY A 49 4.26 -36.33 6.27
N ILE A 50 3.93 -36.95 7.41
CA ILE A 50 4.75 -37.16 8.66
C ILE A 50 5.86 -36.09 8.93
N GLU A 51 5.86 -35.31 10.01
CA GLU A 51 6.11 -35.74 11.39
C GLU A 51 5.81 -34.65 12.44
N LYS A 52 5.63 -35.13 13.67
CA LYS A 52 5.08 -34.49 14.87
C LYS A 52 6.09 -33.59 15.58
N ASN A 53 5.59 -32.50 16.17
CA ASN A 53 5.77 -32.12 17.58
C ASN A 53 4.93 -30.86 17.84
N THR A 54 3.75 -30.94 18.47
CA THR A 54 3.54 -30.69 19.93
C THR A 54 4.43 -29.53 20.40
N VAL A 55 3.89 -28.35 20.76
CA VAL A 55 3.13 -28.10 21.99
C VAL A 55 2.17 -26.91 21.81
N ALA A 56 0.93 -27.07 22.30
CA ALA A 56 -0.09 -26.03 22.45
C ALA A 56 0.03 -25.34 23.84
N PRO A 57 -0.93 -24.52 24.30
CA PRO A 57 -1.24 -23.16 23.87
C PRO A 57 -1.27 -22.18 25.07
N LYS A 58 -1.16 -20.86 24.85
CA LYS A 58 -1.74 -19.88 25.80
C LYS A 58 -2.48 -18.76 25.06
N ALA A 59 -3.78 -18.76 25.30
CA ALA A 59 -4.75 -17.74 24.96
C ALA A 59 -4.53 -16.44 25.74
N SER A 60 -4.75 -15.28 25.13
CA SER A 60 -5.97 -14.48 25.35
C SER A 60 -5.84 -13.04 24.83
N LYS A 61 -6.86 -12.66 24.05
CA LYS A 61 -7.62 -11.39 24.09
C LYS A 61 -7.06 -10.13 23.42
N ASN A 62 -7.70 -9.85 22.29
CA ASN A 62 -8.45 -8.62 21.96
C ASN A 62 -7.79 -7.25 22.22
N LYS A 63 -7.52 -6.53 21.13
CA LYS A 63 -8.41 -5.45 20.65
C LYS A 63 -8.00 -5.00 19.24
N ALA A 64 -8.98 -4.98 18.36
CA ALA A 64 -8.91 -4.35 17.06
C ALA A 64 -9.00 -2.83 17.18
N VAL A 65 -8.06 -2.12 16.55
CA VAL A 65 -8.28 -0.82 15.89
C VAL A 65 -7.30 -0.78 14.69
N PRO A 66 -7.75 -0.50 13.46
CA PRO A 66 -6.90 -0.52 12.27
C PRO A 66 -6.23 0.85 12.05
N HIS A 67 -5.12 0.87 11.30
CA HIS A 67 -4.33 2.05 10.87
C HIS A 67 -3.19 2.50 11.80
N SER A 68 -2.29 1.57 12.14
CA SER A 68 -0.87 1.93 12.14
C SER A 68 -0.26 1.18 10.97
N ALA A 69 0.26 1.91 9.98
CA ALA A 69 1.14 1.34 8.97
C ALA A 69 2.40 0.82 9.68
N THR A 70 2.30 -0.39 10.21
CA THR A 70 3.42 -1.23 10.58
C THR A 70 4.22 -1.42 9.31
N VAL A 71 5.38 -0.76 9.29
CA VAL A 71 6.49 -0.86 8.34
C VAL A 71 6.45 -2.20 7.59
N PRO A 72 6.13 -2.24 6.29
CA PRO A 72 6.54 -3.38 5.50
C PRO A 72 8.08 -3.35 5.44
N PRO A 73 8.77 -4.47 5.73
CA PRO A 73 10.20 -4.55 5.52
C PRO A 73 10.52 -4.30 4.05
N SER A 74 11.69 -3.68 3.86
CA SER A 74 12.50 -3.47 2.66
C SER A 74 12.24 -4.40 1.46
N ASN A 75 11.10 -4.24 0.77
CA ASN A 75 10.88 -4.82 -0.56
C ASN A 75 11.31 -3.86 -1.67
N PHE A 76 12.12 -2.83 -1.35
CA PHE A 76 12.66 -1.92 -2.34
C PHE A 76 14.11 -2.31 -2.65
N LEU A 77 14.41 -2.47 -3.94
CA LEU A 77 15.74 -2.81 -4.40
C LEU A 77 16.62 -1.55 -4.36
N GLU A 78 17.72 -1.59 -3.61
CA GLU A 78 18.69 -0.50 -3.61
C GLU A 78 19.51 -0.53 -4.90
N GLY A 79 19.73 0.65 -5.48
CA GLY A 79 20.55 0.78 -6.68
C GLY A 79 22.04 0.76 -6.33
N GLU A 80 22.83 -0.03 -7.06
CA GLU A 80 24.28 -0.15 -6.82
C GLU A 80 25.14 0.76 -7.73
N SER A 81 24.51 1.45 -8.67
CA SER A 81 25.20 2.34 -9.62
C SER A 81 25.85 3.54 -8.91
N GLU A 82 26.83 4.17 -9.56
CA GLU A 82 27.48 5.36 -9.00
C GLU A 82 26.47 6.50 -8.74
N ALA A 83 25.51 6.69 -9.64
CA ALA A 83 24.46 7.69 -9.48
C ALA A 83 23.57 7.41 -8.26
N ALA A 84 23.24 6.15 -8.01
CA ALA A 84 22.49 5.75 -6.82
C ALA A 84 23.31 5.97 -5.54
N ARG A 85 24.60 5.62 -5.56
CA ARG A 85 25.51 5.86 -4.42
C ARG A 85 25.63 7.36 -4.10
N GLN A 86 25.74 8.21 -5.11
CA GLN A 86 25.73 9.67 -4.93
C GLN A 86 24.40 10.16 -4.33
N LEU A 87 23.26 9.66 -4.81
CA LEU A 87 21.95 9.97 -4.24
C LEU A 87 21.88 9.59 -2.76
N TYR A 88 22.35 8.40 -2.37
CA TYR A 88 22.36 7.97 -0.97
C TYR A 88 23.31 8.80 -0.10
N ASN A 89 24.42 9.29 -0.66
CA ASN A 89 25.28 10.24 0.04
C ASN A 89 24.54 11.56 0.34
N TYR A 90 23.79 12.10 -0.63
CA TYR A 90 22.97 13.30 -0.39
C TYR A 90 21.86 13.06 0.63
N VAL A 91 21.23 11.88 0.58
CA VAL A 91 20.24 11.46 1.59
C VAL A 91 20.85 11.49 2.99
N GLY A 92 22.04 10.91 3.17
CA GLY A 92 22.73 10.90 4.46
C GLY A 92 23.10 12.29 4.98
N LEU A 93 23.44 13.22 4.08
CA LEU A 93 23.76 14.61 4.43
C LEU A 93 22.52 15.41 4.84
N VAL A 94 21.39 15.23 4.15
CA VAL A 94 20.18 16.04 4.36
C VAL A 94 19.28 15.51 5.46
N ALA A 95 19.22 14.18 5.67
CA ALA A 95 18.36 13.53 6.65
C ALA A 95 18.45 14.11 8.09
N PRO A 96 19.62 14.41 8.68
CA PRO A 96 19.69 14.92 10.04
C PRO A 96 19.28 16.41 10.17
N THR A 97 18.95 17.08 9.06
CA THR A 97 18.63 18.51 9.01
C THR A 97 17.11 18.75 8.97
N PRO A 98 16.63 19.94 9.41
CA PRO A 98 15.22 20.30 9.32
C PRO A 98 14.81 20.88 7.95
N MET A 99 15.67 20.82 6.93
CA MET A 99 15.42 21.45 5.63
C MET A 99 14.36 20.71 4.81
N SER A 100 13.62 21.46 3.99
CA SER A 100 12.73 20.88 2.97
C SER A 100 13.54 20.32 1.82
N VAL A 101 13.19 19.11 1.35
CA VAL A 101 13.90 18.41 0.28
C VAL A 101 13.00 18.26 -0.92
N LEU A 102 13.50 18.63 -2.10
CA LEU A 102 12.84 18.40 -3.38
C LEU A 102 13.46 17.19 -4.07
N ILE A 103 12.66 16.16 -4.35
CA ILE A 103 13.11 14.93 -5.00
C ILE A 103 12.56 14.90 -6.43
N ASN A 104 13.46 15.02 -7.41
CA ASN A 104 13.09 15.02 -8.82
C ASN A 104 13.37 13.66 -9.47
N GLY A 105 12.48 13.24 -10.36
CA GLY A 105 12.61 11.99 -11.09
C GLY A 105 11.32 11.62 -11.83
N ALA A 106 11.46 10.81 -12.88
CA ALA A 106 10.31 10.30 -13.63
C ALA A 106 9.36 9.47 -12.74
N SER A 107 8.15 9.20 -13.24
CA SER A 107 7.23 8.31 -12.53
C SER A 107 7.85 6.92 -12.37
N GLY A 108 7.68 6.30 -11.20
CA GLY A 108 8.22 4.95 -10.92
C GLY A 108 9.71 4.86 -10.57
N THR A 109 10.45 5.98 -10.47
CA THR A 109 11.90 5.94 -10.15
C THR A 109 12.22 5.86 -8.64
N GLY A 110 11.24 5.56 -7.79
CA GLY A 110 11.48 5.39 -6.34
C GLY A 110 11.58 6.67 -5.51
N LYS A 111 10.97 7.78 -5.93
CA LYS A 111 10.99 9.05 -5.17
C LYS A 111 10.45 8.89 -3.74
N GLU A 112 9.36 8.13 -3.58
CA GLU A 112 8.75 7.83 -2.28
C GLU A 112 9.69 7.00 -1.40
N TYR A 113 10.43 6.05 -1.99
CA TYR A 113 11.46 5.30 -1.27
C TYR A 113 12.54 6.23 -0.71
N VAL A 114 13.03 7.16 -1.53
CA VAL A 114 14.04 8.14 -1.11
C VAL A 114 13.51 9.03 0.01
N ALA A 115 12.25 9.50 -0.07
CA ALA A 115 11.61 10.29 0.98
C ALA A 115 11.49 9.52 2.31
N HIS A 116 11.07 8.27 2.25
CA HIS A 116 11.04 7.38 3.42
C HIS A 116 12.44 7.19 4.00
N ARG A 117 13.46 7.01 3.15
CA ARG A 117 14.85 6.83 3.60
C ARG A 117 15.38 8.07 4.31
N ILE A 118 15.09 9.26 3.78
CA ILE A 118 15.41 10.53 4.44
C ILE A 118 14.74 10.61 5.81
N HIS A 119 13.46 10.27 5.92
CA HIS A 119 12.74 10.27 7.18
C HIS A 119 13.33 9.27 8.19
N GLN A 120 13.61 8.04 7.79
CA GLN A 120 14.21 7.00 8.65
C GLN A 120 15.59 7.38 9.19
N LEU A 121 16.38 8.12 8.42
CA LEU A 121 17.72 8.57 8.82
C LEU A 121 17.70 9.94 9.54
N SER A 122 16.53 10.54 9.70
CA SER A 122 16.37 11.84 10.35
C SER A 122 16.17 11.73 11.86
N LYS A 123 16.24 12.87 12.55
CA LYS A 123 15.94 12.98 13.99
C LYS A 123 14.45 12.79 14.34
N ARG A 124 13.60 12.56 13.33
CA ARG A 124 12.15 12.39 13.45
C ARG A 124 11.67 11.04 12.91
N ALA A 125 12.57 10.05 12.82
CA ALA A 125 12.28 8.70 12.31
C ALA A 125 11.25 7.93 13.15
N ASP A 126 11.08 8.31 14.41
CA ASP A 126 10.10 7.78 15.36
C ASP A 126 8.73 8.49 15.29
N LYS A 127 8.62 9.54 14.47
CA LYS A 127 7.41 10.36 14.30
C LYS A 127 6.65 10.00 13.03
N PRO A 128 5.42 10.51 12.83
CA PRO A 128 4.62 10.18 11.66
C PRO A 128 5.32 10.53 10.33
N PHE A 129 5.14 9.68 9.34
CA PHE A 129 5.43 9.96 7.94
C PHE A 129 4.11 9.93 7.18
N ILE A 130 3.67 11.07 6.68
CA ILE A 130 2.42 11.22 5.92
C ILE A 130 2.80 11.47 4.46
N ALA A 131 2.40 10.58 3.57
CA ALA A 131 2.58 10.72 2.13
C ALA A 131 1.28 11.17 1.47
N ILE A 132 1.37 12.21 0.63
CA ILE A 132 0.24 12.78 -0.09
C ILE A 132 0.53 12.84 -1.59
N ASP A 133 -0.27 12.10 -2.34
CA ASP A 133 -0.28 12.22 -3.78
C ASP A 133 -1.13 13.42 -4.23
N CYS A 134 -0.46 14.55 -4.42
CA CYS A 134 -1.07 15.76 -4.98
C CYS A 134 -1.71 15.54 -6.37
N GLY A 135 -1.26 14.54 -7.13
CA GLY A 135 -1.78 14.23 -8.46
C GLY A 135 -3.17 13.58 -8.43
N SER A 136 -3.50 12.91 -7.33
CA SER A 136 -4.77 12.21 -7.16
C SER A 136 -5.85 13.07 -6.48
N ILE A 137 -5.49 14.23 -5.93
CA ILE A 137 -6.41 15.09 -5.18
C ILE A 137 -7.02 16.18 -6.07
N PRO A 138 -8.36 16.27 -6.17
CA PRO A 138 -9.01 17.39 -6.84
C PRO A 138 -8.64 18.73 -6.21
N LYS A 139 -8.40 19.75 -7.03
CA LYS A 139 -7.99 21.10 -6.55
C LYS A 139 -8.94 21.68 -5.49
N GLU A 140 -10.23 21.42 -5.62
CA GLU A 140 -11.26 21.90 -4.69
C GLU A 140 -11.15 21.25 -3.30
N LEU A 141 -10.67 20.00 -3.23
CA LEU A 141 -10.50 19.26 -1.98
C LEU A 141 -9.09 19.37 -1.40
N ALA A 142 -8.09 19.80 -2.20
CA ALA A 142 -6.70 19.90 -1.79
C ALA A 142 -6.53 20.67 -0.47
N THR A 143 -7.16 21.84 -0.34
CA THR A 143 -7.07 22.64 0.89
C THR A 143 -7.61 21.88 2.10
N SER A 144 -8.72 21.16 1.94
CA SER A 144 -9.33 20.33 2.98
C SER A 144 -8.44 19.14 3.35
N GLU A 145 -7.75 18.50 2.39
CA GLU A 145 -6.80 17.42 2.68
C GLU A 145 -5.57 17.92 3.45
N PHE A 146 -5.00 19.07 3.05
CA PHE A 146 -3.79 19.60 3.69
C PHE A 146 -4.05 20.20 5.07
N PHE A 147 -5.08 21.02 5.19
CA PHE A 147 -5.35 21.82 6.40
C PHE A 147 -6.47 21.26 7.26
N GLY A 148 -7.28 20.34 6.73
CA GLY A 148 -8.47 19.86 7.40
C GLY A 148 -9.64 20.80 7.23
N HIS A 149 -10.78 20.43 7.82
CA HIS A 149 -11.96 21.26 7.86
C HIS A 149 -12.85 20.94 9.06
N VAL A 150 -13.71 21.89 9.41
CA VAL A 150 -14.78 21.69 10.39
C VAL A 150 -16.09 21.45 9.65
N LYS A 151 -16.97 20.65 10.23
CA LYS A 151 -18.31 20.38 9.72
C LYS A 151 -19.02 21.67 9.32
N GLY A 152 -19.54 21.69 8.10
CA GLY A 152 -20.26 22.83 7.53
C GLY A 152 -19.39 23.94 6.93
N SER A 153 -18.06 23.79 6.85
CA SER A 153 -17.20 24.81 6.23
C SER A 153 -17.38 24.93 4.71
N PHE A 154 -17.90 23.90 4.04
CA PHE A 154 -18.30 23.92 2.63
C PHE A 154 -19.46 22.93 2.37
N THR A 155 -20.10 23.05 1.20
CA THR A 155 -21.17 22.14 0.78
C THR A 155 -20.64 20.71 0.64
N GLY A 156 -21.03 19.83 1.56
CA GLY A 156 -20.54 18.43 1.62
C GLY A 156 -19.62 18.13 2.81
N ALA A 157 -19.23 19.12 3.61
CA ALA A 157 -18.49 18.94 4.86
C ALA A 157 -19.38 18.35 5.97
N LEU A 158 -19.65 17.04 5.90
CA LEU A 158 -20.56 16.34 6.80
C LEU A 158 -19.99 16.16 8.22
N ASN A 159 -18.66 16.04 8.33
CA ASN A 159 -17.92 15.79 9.56
C ASN A 159 -16.67 16.67 9.61
N ASP A 160 -16.06 16.76 10.80
CA ASP A 160 -14.73 17.34 10.94
C ASP A 160 -13.68 16.41 10.32
N LYS A 161 -12.64 16.99 9.72
CA LYS A 161 -11.50 16.26 9.17
C LYS A 161 -10.20 16.91 9.61
N THR A 162 -9.28 16.10 10.12
CA THR A 162 -7.92 16.54 10.45
C THR A 162 -7.11 16.67 9.17
N GLY A 163 -6.34 17.74 9.04
CA GLY A 163 -5.47 17.96 7.88
C GLY A 163 -4.14 17.24 7.99
N ALA A 164 -3.54 16.94 6.85
CA ALA A 164 -2.25 16.30 6.74
C ALA A 164 -1.12 17.01 7.50
N PHE A 165 -1.11 18.34 7.54
CA PHE A 165 -0.11 19.10 8.30
C PHE A 165 -0.20 18.80 9.80
N VAL A 166 -1.41 18.59 10.31
CA VAL A 166 -1.66 18.27 11.71
C VAL A 166 -1.34 16.80 11.98
N GLU A 167 -1.70 15.90 11.06
CA GLU A 167 -1.33 14.47 11.16
C GLU A 167 0.19 14.25 11.12
N ALA A 168 0.91 15.05 10.33
CA ALA A 168 2.36 15.01 10.21
C ALA A 168 3.08 15.82 11.30
N ASN A 169 2.39 16.29 12.34
CA ASN A 169 2.97 17.22 13.31
C ASN A 169 4.24 16.63 13.98
N GLY A 170 5.34 17.38 13.87
CA GLY A 170 6.66 16.98 14.33
C GLY A 170 7.35 15.91 13.47
N GLY A 171 6.62 15.24 12.57
CA GLY A 171 7.08 14.22 11.65
C GLY A 171 7.43 14.77 10.26
N THR A 172 7.19 13.96 9.23
CA THR A 172 7.45 14.31 7.82
C THR A 172 6.14 14.28 7.03
N LEU A 173 5.94 15.30 6.20
CA LEU A 173 4.94 15.30 5.13
C LEU A 173 5.70 15.17 3.79
N PHE A 174 5.29 14.23 2.95
CA PHE A 174 5.83 13.97 1.61
C PHE A 174 4.78 14.20 0.54
#